data_AF-A0A2L1VMQ1-F1
#
_entry.id   AF-A0A2L1VMQ1-F1
#
_cell.length_a   1.000
_cell.length_b   1.000
_cell.length_c   1.000
_cell.angle_alpha   90.00
_cell.angle_beta   90.00
_cell.angle_gamma   90.00
#
_symmetry.space_group_name_H-M   'P 1'
#
loop_
_entity.id
_entity.type
_entity.pdbx_description
1 polymer ?
#
loop_
_entity_poly.entity_id
_entity_poly.type
_entity_poly.pdbx_seq_one_letter_code
_entity_poly.pdbx_strand_id
1 'polypeptide(L)'
;MGCSNQIYEQPSDKYPFEVKMKALLGDNLKIVNSLSKAEVQISSFDLPKNTNQIDEVVSQLKKDGWVLKGHGQGVDTYCLGLHNKMNIVVPISNNVYDYKGRELNITGYNMNGVSYMYDKWGIDMCE
;
A
#
# COMPACT_ATOMS: atom_id res chain seq x y z
N MET A 1 17.14 -33.17 11.38
CA MET A 1 16.32 -32.69 10.25
C MET A 1 16.69 -31.23 10.04
N GLY A 2 17.51 -30.97 9.03
CA GLY A 2 18.26 -29.72 8.86
C GLY A 2 17.43 -28.62 8.21
N CYS A 3 17.73 -27.38 8.59
CA CYS A 3 17.24 -26.18 7.94
C CYS A 3 17.51 -26.25 6.44
N SER A 4 16.46 -26.43 5.64
CA SER A 4 16.54 -26.26 4.21
C SER A 4 16.71 -24.77 3.92
N ASN A 5 17.80 -24.40 3.25
CA ASN A 5 17.96 -23.13 2.55
C ASN A 5 17.00 -23.07 1.35
N GLN A 6 15.71 -23.35 1.56
CA GLN A 6 14.70 -23.11 0.54
C GLN A 6 14.63 -21.59 0.38
N ILE A 7 15.13 -21.12 -0.76
CA ILE A 7 14.83 -19.78 -1.26
C ILE A 7 13.30 -19.77 -1.39
N TYR A 8 12.64 -19.16 -0.42
CA TYR A 8 11.19 -19.09 -0.43
C TYR A 8 10.81 -18.18 -1.60
N GLU A 9 10.33 -18.78 -2.68
CA GLU A 9 9.93 -18.05 -3.88
C GLU A 9 8.82 -17.06 -3.51
N GLN A 10 8.98 -15.81 -3.95
CA GLN A 10 7.92 -14.84 -3.74
C GLN A 10 6.72 -15.24 -4.61
N PRO A 11 5.49 -15.13 -4.08
CA PRO A 11 4.29 -15.35 -4.88
C PRO A 11 4.28 -14.46 -6.12
N SER A 12 3.95 -15.01 -7.28
CA SER A 12 4.02 -14.31 -8.57
C SER A 12 3.03 -13.16 -8.70
N ASP A 13 1.97 -13.20 -7.90
CA ASP A 13 0.89 -12.21 -7.83
C ASP A 13 1.18 -11.09 -6.82
N LYS A 14 2.27 -11.20 -6.03
CA LYS A 14 2.69 -10.17 -5.09
C LYS A 14 3.20 -8.96 -5.85
N TYR A 15 2.57 -7.81 -5.64
CA TYR A 15 2.99 -6.57 -6.29
C TYR A 15 4.39 -6.13 -5.81
N PRO A 16 5.32 -5.77 -6.72
CA PRO A 16 6.68 -5.34 -6.38
C PRO A 16 6.70 -3.90 -5.85
N PHE A 17 6.05 -3.68 -4.71
CA PHE A 17 5.75 -2.37 -4.14
C PHE A 17 6.99 -1.48 -3.97
N GLU A 18 8.02 -1.95 -3.26
CA GLU A 18 9.21 -1.14 -2.99
C GLU A 18 9.95 -0.74 -4.26
N VAL A 19 10.16 -1.68 -5.18
CA VAL A 19 10.86 -1.44 -6.45
C VAL A 19 10.09 -0.43 -7.30
N LYS A 20 8.77 -0.60 -7.42
CA LYS A 20 7.91 0.31 -8.20
C LYS A 20 7.87 1.72 -7.60
N MET A 21 7.72 1.83 -6.28
CA MET A 21 7.61 3.13 -5.62
C MET A 21 8.94 3.88 -5.59
N LYS A 22 10.07 3.19 -5.43
CA LYS A 22 11.40 3.81 -5.56
C LYS A 22 11.72 4.22 -7.00
N ALA A 23 11.36 3.40 -7.99
CA ALA A 23 11.52 3.78 -9.39
C ALA A 23 10.68 5.02 -9.76
N LEU A 24 9.51 5.19 -9.14
CA LEU A 24 8.63 6.33 -9.36
C LEU A 24 9.09 7.59 -8.61
N LEU A 25 9.44 7.47 -7.33
CA LEU A 25 9.60 8.59 -6.39
C LEU A 25 11.06 8.84 -5.98
N GLY A 26 11.99 7.97 -6.39
CA GLY A 26 13.40 8.02 -6.06
C GLY A 26 13.83 6.98 -5.01
N ASP A 27 15.10 6.57 -5.09
CA ASP A 27 15.68 5.54 -4.21
C ASP A 27 15.79 5.97 -2.74
N ASN A 28 15.73 7.28 -2.47
CA ASN A 28 15.74 7.86 -1.13
C ASN A 28 14.39 7.73 -0.39
N LEU A 29 13.36 7.16 -1.03
CA LEU A 29 12.05 6.93 -0.42
C LEU A 29 12.19 6.01 0.81
N LYS A 30 11.76 6.53 1.96
CA LYS A 30 11.78 5.79 3.23
C LYS A 30 10.51 4.96 3.37
N ILE A 31 10.61 3.69 2.97
CA ILE A 31 9.53 2.71 3.17
C ILE A 31 9.71 2.05 4.53
N VAL A 32 8.64 2.06 5.32
CA VAL A 32 8.53 1.35 6.59
C VAL A 32 7.86 0.00 6.34
N ASN A 33 8.55 -1.08 6.70
CA ASN A 33 8.03 -2.44 6.61
C ASN A 33 7.59 -2.91 7.99
N SER A 34 6.29 -2.77 8.29
CA SER A 34 5.72 -3.27 9.54
C SER A 34 5.69 -4.80 9.58
N LEU A 35 5.47 -5.42 8.42
CA LEU A 35 5.60 -6.86 8.21
C LEU A 35 6.13 -7.12 6.79
N SER A 36 7.18 -7.92 6.65
CA SER A 36 7.71 -8.28 5.32
C SER A 36 8.18 -9.72 5.31
N LYS A 37 7.33 -10.58 4.74
CA LYS A 37 7.58 -12.00 4.47
C LYS A 37 7.15 -12.31 3.04
N ALA A 38 7.42 -13.53 2.58
CA ALA A 38 7.02 -13.94 1.24
C ALA A 38 5.49 -13.97 1.10
N GLU A 39 4.78 -14.55 2.07
CA GLU A 39 3.32 -14.74 2.01
C GLU A 39 2.50 -13.54 2.50
N VAL A 40 3.11 -12.61 3.25
CA VAL A 40 2.41 -11.44 3.82
C VAL A 40 3.33 -10.23 3.81
N GLN A 41 2.80 -9.06 3.45
CA GLN A 41 3.51 -7.79 3.53
C GLN A 41 2.58 -6.68 3.99
N ILE A 42 3.08 -5.82 4.88
CA ILE A 42 2.48 -4.56 5.27
C ILE A 42 3.60 -3.52 5.23
N SER A 43 3.51 -2.61 4.27
CA SER A 43 4.51 -1.58 4.03
C SER A 43 3.84 -0.24 3.83
N SER A 44 4.49 0.84 4.25
CA SER A 44 3.97 2.18 4.02
C SER A 44 5.09 3.19 3.84
N PHE A 45 4.75 4.35 3.31
CA PHE A 45 5.61 5.52 3.30
C PHE A 45 4.78 6.79 3.34
N ASP A 46 5.41 7.87 3.80
CA ASP A 46 4.80 9.19 3.86
C ASP A 46 5.27 10.04 2.68
N LEU A 47 4.39 10.91 2.20
CA LEU A 47 4.66 11.91 1.17
C LEU A 47 4.31 13.32 1.68
N PRO A 48 5.05 14.36 1.25
CA PRO A 48 4.70 15.72 1.59
C PRO A 48 3.33 16.12 1.01
N LYS A 49 2.50 16.79 1.82
CA LYS A 49 1.10 17.12 1.49
C LYS A 49 0.92 18.01 0.26
N ASN A 50 1.87 18.91 0.01
CA ASN A 50 1.79 19.95 -1.02
C ASN A 50 2.58 19.60 -2.29
N THR A 51 2.58 18.33 -2.67
CA THR A 51 3.25 17.83 -3.88
C THR A 51 2.27 17.06 -4.75
N ASN A 52 2.60 16.91 -6.04
CA ASN A 52 1.85 16.09 -7.00
C ASN A 52 2.17 14.59 -6.88
N GLN A 53 2.98 14.18 -5.90
CA GLN A 53 3.47 12.80 -5.78
C GLN A 53 2.34 11.78 -5.55
N ILE A 54 1.25 12.17 -4.89
CA ILE A 54 0.07 11.31 -4.76
C ILE A 54 -0.58 11.06 -6.13
N ASP A 55 -0.71 12.09 -6.96
CA ASP A 55 -1.27 11.94 -8.31
C ASP A 55 -0.38 11.06 -9.20
N GLU A 56 0.95 11.14 -9.03
CA GLU A 56 1.92 10.26 -9.68
C GLU A 56 1.73 8.80 -9.24
N VAL A 57 1.60 8.55 -7.93
CA VAL A 57 1.33 7.22 -7.39
C VAL A 57 0.01 6.69 -7.97
N VAL A 58 -1.09 7.44 -7.86
CA VAL A 58 -2.41 7.04 -8.38
C VAL A 58 -2.35 6.76 -9.88
N SER A 59 -1.62 7.57 -10.65
CA SER A 59 -1.43 7.36 -12.09
C SER A 59 -0.65 6.07 -12.37
N GLN A 60 0.38 5.77 -11.57
CA GLN A 60 1.12 4.52 -11.66
C GLN A 60 0.24 3.31 -11.31
N LEU A 61 -0.61 3.42 -10.28
CA LEU A 61 -1.56 2.36 -9.91
C LEU A 61 -2.50 2.04 -11.07
N LYS A 62 -3.09 3.06 -11.70
CA LYS A 62 -3.96 2.88 -12.88
C LYS A 62 -3.24 2.20 -14.04
N LYS A 63 -1.99 2.58 -14.32
CA LYS A 63 -1.16 1.94 -15.36
C LYS A 63 -0.89 0.46 -15.06
N ASP A 64 -0.68 0.14 -13.79
CA ASP A 64 -0.41 -1.23 -13.33
C ASP A 64 -1.70 -2.06 -13.12
N GLY A 65 -2.87 -1.54 -13.51
CA GLY A 65 -4.14 -2.27 -13.49
C GLY A 65 -4.85 -2.32 -12.14
N TRP A 66 -4.45 -1.48 -11.18
CA TRP A 66 -5.16 -1.35 -9.92
C TRP A 66 -6.54 -0.71 -10.10
N VAL A 67 -7.53 -1.22 -9.38
CA VAL A 67 -8.91 -0.75 -9.42
C VAL A 67 -9.26 -0.05 -8.13
N LEU A 68 -9.81 1.16 -8.22
CA LEU A 68 -10.38 1.86 -7.08
C LEU A 68 -11.62 1.10 -6.57
N LYS A 69 -11.60 0.70 -5.31
CA LYS A 69 -12.71 -0.01 -4.66
C LYS A 69 -13.67 0.91 -3.92
N GLY A 70 -13.18 2.01 -3.38
CA GLY A 70 -14.04 2.95 -2.68
C GLY A 70 -13.28 4.14 -2.10
N HIS A 71 -14.07 5.17 -1.81
CA HIS A 71 -13.64 6.38 -1.15
C HIS A 71 -14.09 6.35 0.31
N GLY A 72 -13.16 6.56 1.22
CA GLY A 72 -13.41 6.85 2.62
C GLY A 72 -13.16 8.33 2.93
N GLN A 73 -13.18 8.67 4.22
CA GLN A 73 -12.83 10.02 4.67
C GLN A 73 -11.30 10.15 4.71
N GLY A 74 -10.73 10.73 3.65
CA GLY A 74 -9.29 10.94 3.52
C GLY A 74 -8.52 9.68 3.14
N VAL A 75 -9.20 8.63 2.65
CA VAL A 75 -8.56 7.40 2.17
C VAL A 75 -9.24 6.89 0.91
N ASP A 76 -8.46 6.69 -0.13
CA ASP A 76 -8.88 5.92 -1.29
C ASP A 76 -8.28 4.53 -1.22
N THR A 77 -9.12 3.50 -1.38
CA THR A 77 -8.68 2.10 -1.36
C THR A 77 -8.66 1.54 -2.78
N TYR A 78 -7.52 1.00 -3.18
CA TYR A 78 -7.28 0.35 -4.46
C TYR A 78 -6.94 -1.12 -4.26
N CYS A 79 -7.30 -1.95 -5.23
CA CYS A 79 -7.03 -3.38 -5.22
C CYS A 79 -6.44 -3.85 -6.54
N LEU A 80 -5.51 -4.80 -6.47
CA LEU A 80 -4.96 -5.53 -7.62
C LEU A 80 -5.14 -7.03 -7.38
N GLY A 81 -6.15 -7.59 -8.05
CA GLY A 81 -6.63 -8.94 -7.75
C GLY A 81 -7.16 -9.05 -6.31
N LEU A 82 -7.13 -10.26 -5.76
CA LEU A 82 -7.64 -10.57 -4.42
C LEU A 82 -6.59 -10.33 -3.33
N HIS A 83 -5.30 -10.33 -3.69
CA HIS A 83 -4.19 -10.44 -2.73
C HIS A 83 -3.46 -9.14 -2.47
N ASN A 84 -3.72 -8.08 -3.24
CA ASN A 84 -3.02 -6.81 -3.10
C ASN A 84 -4.01 -5.68 -2.83
N LYS A 85 -3.77 -4.94 -1.75
CA LYS A 85 -4.53 -3.75 -1.37
C LYS A 85 -3.58 -2.58 -1.18
N MET A 86 -4.04 -1.40 -1.61
CA MET A 86 -3.31 -0.16 -1.44
C MET A 86 -4.26 0.92 -0.94
N ASN A 87 -3.86 1.60 0.14
CA ASN A 87 -4.56 2.76 0.67
C ASN A 87 -3.74 4.00 0.34
N ILE A 88 -4.36 4.95 -0.35
CA ILE A 88 -3.87 6.30 -0.55
C ILE A 88 -4.52 7.18 0.50
N VAL A 89 -3.73 7.68 1.43
CA VAL A 89 -4.18 8.45 2.58
C VAL A 89 -3.87 9.91 2.36
N VAL A 90 -4.90 10.73 2.25
CA VAL A 90 -4.82 12.19 2.14
C VAL A 90 -5.63 12.77 3.30
N PRO A 91 -4.99 13.06 4.46
CA PRO A 91 -5.72 13.46 5.65
C PRO A 91 -6.41 14.81 5.45
N ILE A 92 -7.74 14.80 5.47
CA ILE A 92 -8.60 16.01 5.40
C ILE A 92 -9.07 16.48 6.79
N SER A 93 -8.98 15.61 7.80
CA SER A 93 -9.40 15.87 9.18
C SER A 93 -8.59 15.02 10.16
N ASN A 94 -8.75 15.30 11.45
CA ASN A 94 -8.12 14.53 12.54
C ASN A 94 -8.60 13.08 12.63
N ASN A 95 -9.68 12.72 11.93
CA ASN A 95 -10.11 11.33 11.82
C ASN A 95 -10.08 10.96 10.33
N VAL A 96 -9.61 9.74 10.07
CA VAL A 96 -9.42 9.21 8.73
C VAL A 96 -10.06 7.84 8.68
N TYR A 97 -10.99 7.64 7.75
CA TYR A 97 -11.77 6.41 7.64
C TYR A 97 -11.60 5.83 6.25
N ASP A 98 -11.49 4.50 6.15
CA ASP A 98 -11.55 3.83 4.85
C ASP A 98 -12.99 3.70 4.34
N TYR A 99 -13.16 3.16 3.13
CA TYR A 99 -14.48 3.01 2.50
C TYR A 99 -15.40 2.02 3.23
N LYS A 100 -14.86 1.13 4.08
CA LYS A 100 -15.63 0.23 4.96
C LYS A 100 -15.95 0.90 6.31
N GLY A 101 -15.62 2.19 6.49
CA GLY A 101 -15.86 2.94 7.71
C GLY A 101 -14.88 2.63 8.85
N ARG A 102 -13.78 1.92 8.57
CA ARG A 102 -12.77 1.60 9.58
C ARG A 102 -11.87 2.80 9.78
N GLU A 103 -11.68 3.19 11.03
CA GLU A 103 -10.76 4.27 11.40
C GLU A 103 -9.31 3.82 11.22
N LEU A 104 -8.50 4.66 10.59
CA LEU A 104 -7.08 4.47 10.41
C LEU A 104 -6.33 5.40 11.36
N ASN A 105 -5.63 4.81 12.32
CA ASN A 105 -4.74 5.53 13.22
C ASN A 105 -3.51 5.99 12.44
N ILE A 106 -3.50 7.25 12.02
CA ILE A 106 -2.34 7.89 11.38
C ILE A 106 -1.60 8.77 12.38
N THR A 107 -0.27 8.76 12.32
CA THR A 107 0.59 9.47 13.28
C THR A 107 0.86 10.92 12.88
N GLY A 108 0.53 11.34 11.66
CA GLY A 108 0.74 12.71 11.18
C GLY A 108 -0.29 13.15 10.14
N TYR A 109 -1.07 14.19 10.45
CA TYR A 109 -2.08 14.80 9.57
C TYR A 109 -1.50 15.83 8.58
N ASN A 110 -0.20 16.11 8.71
CA ASN A 110 0.56 17.06 7.90
C ASN A 110 1.24 16.39 6.69
N MET A 111 1.15 15.07 6.56
CA MET A 111 1.71 14.28 5.47
C MET A 111 0.60 13.49 4.80
N ASN A 112 0.77 13.20 3.51
CA ASN A 112 0.02 12.15 2.84
C ASN A 112 0.69 10.80 3.13
N GLY A 113 -0.02 9.71 2.98
CA GLY A 113 0.49 8.37 3.20
C GLY A 113 0.11 7.42 2.07
N VAL A 114 0.97 6.45 1.82
CA VAL A 114 0.66 5.29 0.97
C VAL A 114 0.92 4.05 1.79
N SER A 115 -0.07 3.18 1.88
CA SER A 115 0.01 1.91 2.58
C SER A 115 -0.30 0.77 1.62
N TYR A 116 0.55 -0.23 1.61
CA TYR A 116 0.43 -1.45 0.82
C TYR A 116 0.29 -2.66 1.73
N MET A 117 -0.65 -3.52 1.37
CA MET A 117 -0.87 -4.80 2.02
C MET A 117 -0.91 -5.92 0.97
N TYR A 118 -0.19 -6.99 1.28
CA TYR A 118 -0.25 -8.27 0.59
C TYR A 118 -0.58 -9.37 1.57
N ASP A 119 -1.48 -10.26 1.16
CA ASP A 119 -1.76 -11.52 1.84
C ASP A 119 -2.05 -12.59 0.80
N LYS A 120 -1.22 -13.63 0.78
CA LYS A 120 -1.33 -14.78 -0.11
C LYS A 120 -2.69 -15.48 -0.06
N TRP A 121 -3.38 -15.41 1.08
CA TRP A 121 -4.66 -16.10 1.25
C TRP A 121 -5.86 -15.28 0.78
N GLY A 122 -5.69 -13.98 0.52
CA GLY A 122 -6.73 -13.13 -0.07
C GLY A 122 -7.97 -12.87 0.75
N ILE A 123 -8.05 -13.40 1.97
CA ILE A 123 -9.25 -13.33 2.80
C ILE A 123 -9.52 -11.87 3.17
N ASP A 124 -10.66 -11.35 2.71
CA ASP A 124 -11.29 -10.08 3.14
C ASP A 124 -10.48 -8.79 2.89
N MET A 125 -9.51 -8.81 1.97
CA MET A 125 -8.78 -7.58 1.60
C MET A 125 -9.50 -6.75 0.54
N CYS A 126 -9.99 -7.41 -0.51
CA CYS A 126 -10.46 -6.78 -1.74
C CYS A 126 -11.74 -7.38 -2.32
N GLU A 127 -12.41 -8.26 -1.57
CA GLU A 127 -13.79 -8.71 -1.85
C GLU A 127 -14.81 -7.70 -1.32
#